data_AF-A0A6A7G7S3-F1
#
_entry.id   AF-A0A6A7G7S3-F1
#
_cell.length_a   1.000
_cell.length_b   1.000
_cell.length_c   1.000
_cell.angle_alpha   90.00
_cell.angle_beta   90.00
_cell.angle_gamma   90.00
#
_symmetry.space_group_name_H-M   'P 1'
#
loop_
_entity.id
_entity.type
_entity.pdbx_description
1 polymer ?
#
loop_
_entity_poly.entity_id
_entity_poly.type
_entity_poly.pdbx_seq_one_letter_code
_entity_poly.pdbx_strand_id
1 'polypeptide(L)'
;VSFCSAAQGVIVLATLVVMHSTAHSLENKTGLPFRNQVAAWILLVVSVLLPMLCGSQLIMGRLLSVCMALLSPFLLLSIRHEAFFFIALSIAMMLWIMLEFYLAGDNVQIAALKFAQWHVDGDAGPGQERLLEWSDVRRAYFFLFFVVLAFFGIGNLASVNSFDPSFVYCFVTVFSPFIMGGLLLLKIIIPFLLVTCFFHAICVLLKVPLGAVFQVFLVLSDLMALQFFLMIKTEGSWLAIGTSLSHFVISMATTLFLFVLMALAKLLTTVTLFSSNRQSKGKRQPVLPQTSGGRLHRD
;
A
#
# COMPACT_ATOMS: atom_id res chain seq x y z
N VAL A 1 -6.92 -19.91 3.68
CA VAL A 1 -6.61 -18.62 4.35
C VAL A 1 -5.61 -18.83 5.49
N SER A 2 -5.81 -19.81 6.37
CA SER A 2 -5.06 -19.99 7.62
C SER A 2 -3.54 -20.24 7.50
N PHE A 3 -3.10 -21.04 6.51
CA PHE A 3 -1.68 -21.40 6.39
C PHE A 3 -0.80 -20.20 6.00
N CYS A 4 -1.26 -19.37 5.08
CA CYS A 4 -0.44 -18.27 4.55
C CYS A 4 -0.46 -17.04 5.46
N SER A 5 -1.57 -16.79 6.15
CA SER A 5 -1.58 -15.85 7.27
C SER A 5 -0.65 -16.30 8.40
N ALA A 6 -0.60 -17.61 8.70
CA ALA A 6 0.32 -18.15 9.70
C ALA A 6 1.79 -18.00 9.28
N ALA A 7 2.13 -18.34 8.04
CA ALA A 7 3.47 -18.16 7.49
C ALA A 7 3.92 -16.69 7.53
N GLN A 8 3.04 -15.75 7.18
CA GLN A 8 3.31 -14.32 7.28
C GLN A 8 3.50 -13.87 8.73
N GLY A 9 2.69 -14.39 9.67
CA GLY A 9 2.88 -14.16 11.10
C GLY A 9 4.24 -14.63 11.60
N VAL A 10 4.68 -15.83 11.20
CA VAL A 10 6.01 -16.36 11.53
C VAL A 10 7.12 -15.47 10.99
N ILE A 11 6.98 -14.92 9.78
CA ILE A 11 7.99 -14.03 9.18
C ILE A 11 8.06 -12.69 9.88
N VAL A 12 6.92 -12.11 10.27
CA VAL A 12 6.91 -10.88 11.08
C VAL A 12 7.57 -11.13 12.43
N LEU A 13 7.29 -12.25 13.09
CA LEU A 13 7.94 -12.62 14.36
C LEU A 13 9.46 -12.83 14.19
N ALA A 14 9.87 -13.55 13.14
CA ALA A 14 11.28 -13.75 12.82
C ALA A 14 11.98 -12.41 12.55
N THR A 15 11.31 -11.48 11.87
CA THR A 15 11.80 -10.12 11.62
C THR A 15 12.05 -9.38 12.93
N LEU A 16 11.09 -9.40 13.86
CA LEU A 16 11.22 -8.76 15.17
C LEU A 16 12.39 -9.35 15.97
N VAL A 17 12.57 -10.68 15.93
CA VAL A 17 13.69 -11.36 16.59
C VAL A 17 15.03 -10.93 15.99
N VAL A 18 15.15 -10.92 14.66
CA VAL A 18 16.38 -10.49 13.95
C VAL A 18 16.70 -9.04 14.27
N MET A 19 15.70 -8.15 14.25
CA MET A 19 15.88 -6.75 14.61
C MET A 19 16.34 -6.58 16.06
N HIS A 20 15.65 -7.22 17.01
CA HIS A 20 15.98 -7.10 18.43
C HIS A 20 17.36 -7.67 18.74
N SER A 21 17.69 -8.83 18.17
CA SER A 21 19.02 -9.43 18.28
C SER A 21 20.11 -8.53 17.67
N THR A 22 19.84 -7.91 16.52
CA THR A 22 20.78 -6.99 15.88
C THR A 22 20.99 -5.72 16.70
N ALA A 23 19.92 -5.13 17.23
CA ALA A 23 20.00 -3.97 18.11
C ALA A 23 20.83 -4.27 19.37
N HIS A 24 20.58 -5.43 20.02
CA HIS A 24 21.33 -5.84 21.20
C HIS A 24 22.82 -6.11 20.90
N SER A 25 23.12 -6.74 19.75
CA SER A 25 24.50 -6.98 19.31
C SER A 25 25.27 -5.67 19.08
N LEU A 26 24.58 -4.68 18.51
CA LEU A 26 25.13 -3.37 18.21
C LEU A 26 25.35 -2.53 19.47
N GLU A 27 24.41 -2.60 20.43
CA GLU A 27 24.54 -1.99 21.76
C GLU A 27 25.73 -2.55 22.55
N ASN A 28 25.92 -3.87 22.49
CA ASN A 28 27.06 -4.55 23.11
C ASN A 28 28.39 -4.36 22.34
N LYS A 29 28.42 -3.58 21.25
CA LYS A 29 29.59 -3.35 20.39
C LYS A 29 30.23 -4.62 19.83
N THR A 30 29.45 -5.70 19.72
CA THR A 30 29.89 -6.99 19.16
C THR A 30 29.85 -7.04 17.62
N GLY A 31 29.43 -5.94 16.99
CA GLY A 31 29.28 -5.83 15.54
C GLY A 31 27.97 -6.44 15.03
N LEU A 32 27.84 -6.54 13.70
CA LEU A 32 26.70 -7.19 13.05
C LEU A 32 26.97 -8.68 12.90
N PRO A 33 26.22 -9.57 13.56
CA PRO A 33 26.41 -11.01 13.41
C PRO A 33 25.99 -11.45 12.00
N PHE A 34 26.87 -12.19 11.32
CA PHE A 34 26.66 -12.67 9.94
C PHE A 34 25.33 -13.42 9.75
N ARG A 35 24.91 -14.19 10.75
CA ARG A 35 23.62 -14.90 10.73
C ARG A 35 22.42 -13.96 10.61
N ASN A 36 22.43 -12.85 11.35
CA ASN A 36 21.33 -11.88 11.30
C ASN A 36 21.35 -11.12 9.98
N GLN A 37 22.53 -10.81 9.44
CA GLN A 37 22.67 -10.18 8.15
C GLN A 37 22.06 -11.03 7.03
N VAL A 38 22.42 -12.31 6.96
CA VAL A 38 21.85 -13.24 5.97
C VAL A 38 20.34 -13.40 6.18
N ALA A 39 19.88 -13.52 7.42
CA ALA A 39 18.46 -13.60 7.73
C ALA A 39 17.69 -12.34 7.29
N ALA A 40 18.25 -11.14 7.49
CA ALA A 40 17.62 -9.89 7.07
C ALA A 40 17.42 -9.83 5.56
N TRP A 41 18.44 -10.20 4.76
CA TRP A 41 18.33 -10.26 3.30
C TRP A 41 17.29 -11.27 2.83
N ILE A 42 17.27 -12.46 3.42
CA ILE A 42 16.28 -13.49 3.09
C ILE A 42 14.87 -13.02 3.44
N LEU A 43 14.67 -12.48 4.66
CA LEU A 43 13.38 -12.00 5.13
C LEU A 43 12.83 -10.87 4.25
N LEU A 44 13.68 -9.93 3.84
CA LEU A 44 13.30 -8.82 2.94
C LEU A 44 12.71 -9.33 1.62
N VAL A 45 13.35 -10.34 1.00
CA VAL A 45 12.90 -10.89 -0.29
C VAL A 45 11.67 -11.78 -0.11
N VAL A 46 11.72 -12.69 0.86
CA VAL A 46 10.65 -13.68 1.07
C VAL A 46 9.34 -13.01 1.49
N SER A 47 9.39 -11.95 2.32
CA SER A 47 8.19 -11.25 2.78
C SER A 47 7.40 -10.64 1.63
N VAL A 48 8.08 -10.01 0.65
CA VAL A 48 7.45 -9.32 -0.49
C VAL A 48 6.88 -10.32 -1.51
N LEU A 49 7.48 -11.50 -1.65
CA LEU A 49 7.03 -12.52 -2.61
C LEU A 49 5.81 -13.31 -2.12
N LEU A 50 5.58 -13.39 -0.80
CA LEU A 50 4.53 -14.21 -0.21
C LEU A 50 3.09 -13.89 -0.64
N PRO A 51 2.66 -12.61 -0.75
CA PRO A 51 1.33 -12.28 -1.27
C PRO A 51 1.07 -12.83 -2.68
N MET A 52 2.10 -12.98 -3.50
CA MET A 52 2.00 -13.52 -4.87
C MET A 52 1.89 -15.05 -4.87
N LEU A 53 2.62 -15.69 -3.97
CA LEU A 53 2.71 -17.15 -3.88
C LEU A 53 1.45 -17.74 -3.24
N CYS A 54 0.86 -17.06 -2.26
CA CYS A 54 -0.27 -17.60 -1.51
C CYS A 54 -1.37 -16.56 -1.25
N GLY A 55 -1.66 -15.75 -2.26
CA GLY A 55 -2.72 -14.75 -2.21
C GLY A 55 -4.09 -15.37 -2.00
N SER A 56 -4.85 -14.81 -1.05
CA SER A 56 -6.28 -15.09 -0.93
C SER A 56 -7.02 -14.54 -2.15
N GLN A 57 -8.06 -15.23 -2.61
CA GLN A 57 -8.97 -14.73 -3.65
C GLN A 57 -9.81 -13.55 -3.14
N LEU A 58 -9.99 -13.47 -1.82
CA LEU A 58 -10.77 -12.41 -1.16
C LEU A 58 -9.97 -11.12 -1.08
N ILE A 59 -10.58 -9.98 -1.42
CA ILE A 59 -9.94 -8.66 -1.46
C ILE A 59 -9.37 -8.30 -0.10
N MET A 60 -10.17 -8.38 0.96
CA MET A 60 -9.72 -8.03 2.31
C MET A 60 -8.60 -8.94 2.82
N GLY A 61 -8.71 -10.26 2.55
CA GLY A 61 -7.68 -11.22 2.95
C GLY A 61 -6.36 -11.00 2.22
N ARG A 62 -6.42 -10.64 0.94
CA ARG A 62 -5.24 -10.31 0.14
C ARG A 62 -4.61 -9.01 0.59
N LEU A 63 -5.42 -7.99 0.89
CA LEU A 63 -4.91 -6.70 1.31
C LEU A 63 -4.22 -6.78 2.67
N LEU A 64 -4.80 -7.52 3.63
CA LEU A 64 -4.13 -7.81 4.90
C LEU A 64 -2.81 -8.59 4.68
N SER A 65 -2.80 -9.53 3.73
CA SER A 65 -1.57 -10.25 3.39
C SER A 65 -0.50 -9.33 2.80
N VAL A 66 -0.88 -8.32 2.01
CA VAL A 66 0.03 -7.30 1.48
C VAL A 66 0.53 -6.38 2.60
N CYS A 67 -0.34 -5.97 3.54
CA CYS A 67 0.07 -5.20 4.72
C CYS A 67 1.16 -5.92 5.51
N MET A 68 0.96 -7.20 5.82
CA MET A 68 1.92 -8.00 6.60
C MET A 68 3.22 -8.24 5.84
N ALA A 69 3.13 -8.44 4.52
CA ALA A 69 4.29 -8.60 3.64
C ALA A 69 5.15 -7.34 3.55
N LEU A 70 4.54 -6.16 3.53
CA LEU A 70 5.21 -4.87 3.51
C LEU A 70 5.67 -4.40 4.90
N LEU A 71 5.01 -4.86 5.97
CA LEU A 71 5.39 -4.58 7.35
C LEU A 71 6.78 -5.14 7.67
N SER A 72 7.07 -6.39 7.31
CA SER A 72 8.37 -7.03 7.58
C SER A 72 9.59 -6.26 7.02
N PRO A 73 9.66 -5.90 5.72
CA PRO A 73 10.80 -5.15 5.18
C PRO A 73 10.83 -3.72 5.74
N PHE A 74 9.67 -3.11 6.04
CA PHE A 74 9.63 -1.81 6.69
C PHE A 74 10.19 -1.84 8.11
N LEU A 75 9.88 -2.89 8.88
CA LEU A 75 10.43 -3.12 10.21
C LEU A 75 11.96 -3.25 10.14
N LEU A 76 12.50 -4.10 9.27
CA LEU A 76 13.96 -4.25 9.10
C LEU A 76 14.68 -2.95 8.77
N LEU A 77 13.99 -2.04 8.07
CA LEU A 77 14.48 -0.72 7.65
C LEU A 77 14.10 0.40 8.64
N SER A 78 13.62 0.07 9.84
CA SER A 78 13.19 1.03 10.86
C SER A 78 13.91 0.75 12.18
N ILE A 79 14.33 1.80 12.90
CA ILE A 79 15.02 1.64 14.21
C ILE A 79 14.20 2.18 15.37
N ARG A 80 13.25 3.09 15.08
CA ARG A 80 12.53 3.89 16.09
C ARG A 80 11.02 3.78 15.91
N HIS A 81 10.30 4.81 16.35
CA HIS A 81 8.85 4.94 16.30
C HIS A 81 8.25 4.96 14.89
N GLU A 82 9.07 4.98 13.84
CA GLU A 82 8.66 4.90 12.43
C GLU A 82 7.78 3.66 12.17
N ALA A 83 8.05 2.53 12.83
CA ALA A 83 7.23 1.33 12.73
C ALA A 83 5.77 1.56 13.16
N PHE A 84 5.53 2.37 14.19
CA PHE A 84 4.17 2.71 14.63
C PHE A 84 3.42 3.53 13.58
N PHE A 85 4.13 4.40 12.85
CA PHE A 85 3.53 5.15 11.75
C PHE A 85 3.00 4.20 10.66
N PHE A 86 3.77 3.18 10.26
CA PHE A 86 3.31 2.23 9.26
C PHE A 86 2.09 1.42 9.73
N ILE A 87 2.07 1.00 11.00
CA ILE A 87 0.91 0.30 11.59
C ILE A 87 -0.30 1.24 11.60
N ALA A 88 -0.15 2.48 12.06
CA ALA A 88 -1.22 3.47 12.08
C ALA A 88 -1.75 3.77 10.66
N LEU A 89 -0.84 3.90 9.68
CA LEU A 89 -1.18 4.07 8.26
C LEU A 89 -1.99 2.87 7.76
N SER A 90 -1.58 1.64 8.07
CA SER A 90 -2.31 0.43 7.65
C SER A 90 -3.71 0.36 8.25
N ILE A 91 -3.90 0.79 9.51
CA ILE A 91 -5.21 0.87 10.16
C ILE A 91 -6.07 1.96 9.50
N ALA A 92 -5.50 3.15 9.24
CA ALA A 92 -6.18 4.24 8.55
C ALA A 92 -6.63 3.84 7.14
N MET A 93 -5.80 3.11 6.41
CA MET A 93 -6.11 2.55 5.09
C MET A 93 -7.30 1.57 5.14
N MET A 94 -7.33 0.68 6.14
CA MET A 94 -8.45 -0.24 6.35
C MET A 94 -9.74 0.48 6.71
N LEU A 95 -9.67 1.50 7.58
CA LEU A 95 -10.79 2.35 7.92
C LEU A 95 -11.32 3.11 6.70
N TRP A 96 -10.43 3.59 5.83
CA TRP A 96 -10.82 4.29 4.61
C TRP A 96 -11.63 3.40 3.66
N ILE A 97 -11.21 2.14 3.45
CA ILE A 97 -12.01 1.17 2.67
C ILE A 97 -13.38 0.95 3.29
N MET A 98 -13.44 0.74 4.61
CA MET A 98 -14.71 0.51 5.31
C MET A 98 -15.65 1.71 5.16
N LEU A 99 -15.11 2.93 5.26
CA LEU A 99 -15.86 4.17 5.12
C LEU A 99 -16.38 4.34 3.69
N GLU A 100 -15.54 4.14 2.67
CA GLU A 100 -15.95 4.26 1.26
C GLU A 100 -17.01 3.23 0.89
N PHE A 101 -16.92 2.02 1.43
CA PHE A 101 -17.94 0.98 1.24
C PHE A 101 -19.26 1.32 1.93
N TYR A 102 -19.22 1.88 3.14
CA TYR A 102 -20.40 2.34 3.85
C TYR A 102 -21.11 3.48 3.10
N LEU A 103 -20.36 4.43 2.54
CA LEU A 103 -20.92 5.54 1.77
C LEU A 103 -21.43 5.13 0.38
N ALA A 104 -20.96 3.99 -0.16
CA ALA A 104 -21.33 3.54 -1.49
C ALA A 104 -22.70 2.83 -1.56
N GLY A 105 -23.30 2.43 -0.43
CA GLY A 105 -24.63 1.84 -0.46
C GLY A 105 -25.43 2.05 0.82
N ASP A 106 -26.70 2.38 0.65
CA ASP A 106 -27.63 2.71 1.75
C ASP A 106 -27.92 1.54 2.71
N ASN A 107 -27.54 0.30 2.40
CA ASN A 107 -27.88 -0.89 3.20
C ASN A 107 -26.89 -2.07 3.05
N VAL A 108 -25.61 -1.81 2.81
CA VAL A 108 -24.66 -2.93 2.60
C VAL A 108 -24.11 -3.44 3.94
N GLN A 109 -24.39 -4.71 4.23
CA GLN A 109 -23.74 -5.40 5.34
C GLN A 109 -22.23 -5.44 5.07
N ILE A 110 -21.43 -4.87 5.97
CA ILE A 110 -19.94 -4.90 5.94
C ILE A 110 -19.41 -6.34 5.78
N ALA A 111 -20.21 -7.35 6.13
CA ALA A 111 -19.93 -8.76 5.85
C ALA A 111 -19.67 -9.05 4.36
N ALA A 112 -20.29 -8.33 3.42
CA ALA A 112 -20.09 -8.50 1.98
C ALA A 112 -18.65 -8.19 1.53
N LEU A 113 -17.95 -7.26 2.19
CA LEU A 113 -16.52 -7.00 1.93
C LEU A 113 -15.64 -8.24 2.16
N LYS A 114 -16.01 -9.11 3.10
CA LYS A 114 -15.27 -10.33 3.39
C LYS A 114 -15.37 -11.35 2.25
N PHE A 115 -16.41 -11.27 1.43
CA PHE A 115 -16.66 -12.19 0.31
C PHE A 115 -16.36 -11.57 -1.06
N ALA A 116 -15.98 -10.28 -1.10
CA ALA A 116 -15.61 -9.62 -2.33
C ALA A 116 -14.32 -10.25 -2.91
N GLN A 117 -14.40 -10.68 -4.16
CA GLN A 117 -13.31 -11.37 -4.86
C GLN A 117 -12.77 -10.48 -5.98
N TRP A 118 -11.46 -10.56 -6.21
CA TRP A 118 -10.80 -9.91 -7.34
C TRP A 118 -11.30 -10.53 -8.65
N HIS A 119 -12.36 -9.98 -9.23
CA HIS A 119 -12.74 -10.24 -10.61
C HIS A 119 -12.11 -9.14 -11.45
N VAL A 120 -10.97 -9.45 -12.07
CA VAL A 120 -10.44 -8.64 -13.16
C VAL A 120 -11.32 -8.97 -14.35
N ASP A 121 -12.15 -8.01 -14.76
CA ASP A 121 -13.07 -8.16 -15.88
C ASP A 121 -12.32 -8.58 -17.15
N GLY A 122 -12.34 -9.88 -17.43
CA GLY A 122 -12.06 -10.44 -18.76
C GLY A 122 -13.33 -10.60 -19.60
N ASP A 123 -14.50 -10.22 -19.07
CA ASP A 123 -15.81 -10.50 -19.68
C ASP A 123 -16.84 -9.38 -19.49
N ALA A 124 -16.36 -8.14 -19.28
CA ALA A 124 -17.21 -6.98 -19.48
C ALA A 124 -17.16 -6.62 -20.97
N GLY A 125 -18.20 -7.02 -21.73
CA GLY A 125 -18.52 -6.41 -23.02
C GLY A 125 -18.53 -4.87 -22.90
N PRO A 126 -18.46 -4.12 -24.02
CA PRO A 126 -18.11 -2.69 -24.07
C PRO A 126 -18.78 -1.92 -22.92
N GLY A 127 -18.02 -1.77 -21.84
CA GLY A 127 -18.55 -1.45 -20.53
C GLY A 127 -19.01 -0.03 -20.55
N GLN A 128 -20.30 0.17 -20.31
CA GLN A 128 -20.94 1.47 -20.17
C GLN A 128 -20.07 2.35 -19.27
N GLU A 129 -19.38 3.33 -19.86
CA GLU A 129 -18.49 4.23 -19.14
C GLU A 129 -19.33 4.97 -18.10
N ARG A 130 -19.19 4.59 -16.82
CA ARG A 130 -19.79 5.33 -15.72
C ARG A 130 -19.20 6.74 -15.77
N LEU A 131 -20.08 7.74 -15.89
CA LEU A 131 -19.68 9.14 -15.83
C LEU A 131 -19.03 9.44 -14.48
N LEU A 132 -17.98 10.27 -14.52
CA LEU A 132 -17.22 10.64 -13.34
C LEU A 132 -18.12 11.40 -12.36
N GLU A 133 -18.22 10.91 -11.12
CA GLU A 133 -19.00 11.55 -10.08
C GLU A 133 -18.12 12.34 -9.12
N TRP A 134 -18.74 13.25 -8.36
CA TRP A 134 -18.07 13.96 -7.26
C TRP A 134 -17.52 13.01 -6.18
N SER A 135 -18.13 11.82 -6.04
CA SER A 135 -17.65 10.75 -5.18
C SER A 135 -16.26 10.25 -5.61
N ASP A 136 -15.96 10.24 -6.90
CA ASP A 136 -14.66 9.81 -7.45
C ASP A 136 -13.58 10.86 -7.27
N VAL A 137 -13.93 12.15 -7.40
CA VAL A 137 -13.03 13.27 -7.08
C VAL A 137 -12.61 13.23 -5.61
N ARG A 138 -13.57 12.97 -4.70
CA ARG A 138 -13.28 12.81 -3.27
C ARG A 138 -12.29 11.67 -3.02
N ARG A 139 -12.46 10.52 -3.68
CA ARG A 139 -11.54 9.37 -3.55
C ARG A 139 -10.14 9.70 -4.04
N ALA A 140 -10.02 10.39 -5.18
CA ALA A 140 -8.74 10.87 -5.71
C ALA A 140 -8.05 11.85 -4.74
N TYR A 141 -8.82 12.76 -4.12
CA TYR A 141 -8.30 13.67 -3.10
C TYR A 141 -7.79 12.93 -1.86
N PHE A 142 -8.56 11.97 -1.31
CA PHE A 142 -8.08 11.17 -0.18
C PHE A 142 -6.85 10.34 -0.52
N PHE A 143 -6.78 9.79 -1.74
CA PHE A 143 -5.58 9.11 -2.21
C PHE A 143 -4.36 10.05 -2.20
N LEU A 144 -4.48 11.27 -2.76
CA LEU A 144 -3.43 12.29 -2.71
C LEU A 144 -3.05 12.65 -1.26
N PHE A 145 -4.04 12.86 -0.39
CA PHE A 145 -3.82 13.14 1.02
C PHE A 145 -3.01 12.05 1.70
N PHE A 146 -3.34 10.78 1.49
CA PHE A 146 -2.63 9.66 2.11
C PHE A 146 -1.24 9.42 1.52
N VAL A 147 -1.03 9.71 0.23
CA VAL A 147 0.31 9.75 -0.38
C VAL A 147 1.17 10.81 0.31
N VAL A 148 0.65 12.03 0.47
CA VAL A 148 1.37 13.12 1.14
C VAL A 148 1.64 12.77 2.61
N LEU A 149 0.65 12.19 3.30
CA LEU A 149 0.81 11.70 4.68
C LEU A 149 1.89 10.61 4.77
N ALA A 150 1.93 9.66 3.84
CA ALA A 150 2.94 8.61 3.77
C ALA A 150 4.34 9.18 3.54
N PHE A 151 4.48 10.23 2.73
CA PHE A 151 5.75 10.91 2.52
C PHE A 151 6.28 11.56 3.82
N PHE A 152 5.44 12.34 4.50
CA PHE A 152 5.86 13.04 5.73
C PHE A 152 6.01 12.11 6.93
N GLY A 153 5.22 11.05 7.03
CA GLY A 153 5.25 10.14 8.17
C GLY A 153 6.49 9.26 8.29
N ILE A 154 7.29 9.15 7.22
CA ILE A 154 8.61 8.49 7.27
C ILE A 154 9.62 9.36 8.07
N GLY A 155 9.33 10.64 8.31
CA GLY A 155 9.98 11.53 9.28
C GLY A 155 11.41 11.96 8.94
N ASN A 156 12.18 11.13 8.24
CA ASN A 156 13.62 11.31 8.07
C ASN A 156 14.05 11.80 6.67
N LEU A 157 13.09 12.19 5.82
CA LEU A 157 13.33 12.54 4.42
C LEU A 157 13.14 14.03 4.09
N ALA A 158 12.48 14.80 4.98
CA ALA A 158 12.24 16.22 4.76
C ALA A 158 13.52 17.08 4.78
N SER A 159 14.61 16.56 5.35
CA SER A 159 15.94 17.17 5.22
C SER A 159 16.97 16.08 4.91
N VAL A 160 17.61 16.16 3.74
CA VAL A 160 18.72 15.27 3.34
C VAL A 160 19.85 15.28 4.38
N ASN A 161 19.96 16.37 5.16
CA ASN A 161 20.99 16.58 6.17
C ASN A 161 20.73 15.87 7.51
N SER A 162 19.51 15.38 7.78
CA SER A 162 19.19 14.65 9.02
C SER A 162 19.23 13.14 8.85
N PHE A 163 19.71 12.67 7.70
CA PHE A 163 19.63 11.28 7.32
C PHE A 163 20.63 10.42 8.10
N ASP A 164 20.12 9.67 9.07
CA ASP A 164 20.90 8.73 9.88
C ASP A 164 21.03 7.37 9.16
N PRO A 165 22.25 6.90 8.83
CA PRO A 165 22.48 5.61 8.18
C PRO A 165 22.04 4.41 9.02
N SER A 166 21.73 4.60 10.29
CA SER A 166 21.58 3.48 11.22
C SER A 166 20.50 2.48 10.80
N PHE A 167 19.52 2.88 9.98
CA PHE A 167 18.39 2.01 9.64
C PHE A 167 18.74 0.94 8.62
N VAL A 168 19.92 1.03 7.99
CA VAL A 168 20.45 -0.03 7.13
C VAL A 168 21.33 -1.03 7.89
N TYR A 169 21.60 -0.82 9.18
CA TYR A 169 22.54 -1.66 9.94
C TYR A 169 22.09 -3.12 10.09
N CYS A 170 20.81 -3.43 9.90
CA CYS A 170 20.35 -4.83 9.78
C CYS A 170 20.96 -5.55 8.57
N PHE A 171 21.37 -4.82 7.52
CA PHE A 171 21.85 -5.33 6.25
C PHE A 171 23.34 -5.11 6.05
N VAL A 172 23.81 -3.89 6.31
CA VAL A 172 25.18 -3.48 6.04
C VAL A 172 25.62 -2.43 7.06
N THR A 173 26.78 -2.66 7.68
CA THR A 173 27.45 -1.71 8.59
C THR A 173 28.56 -0.92 7.92
N VAL A 174 29.13 -1.44 6.83
CA VAL A 174 30.15 -0.75 6.03
C VAL A 174 29.49 0.19 5.03
N PHE A 175 29.95 1.44 4.97
CA PHE A 175 29.41 2.42 4.04
C PHE A 175 29.51 1.93 2.59
N SER A 176 28.34 1.73 1.97
CA SER A 176 28.20 1.35 0.57
C SER A 176 27.10 2.20 -0.05
N PRO A 177 27.45 3.28 -0.78
CA PRO A 177 26.49 4.31 -1.17
C PRO A 177 25.34 3.77 -2.02
N PHE A 178 25.63 2.80 -2.89
CA PHE A 178 24.61 2.21 -3.76
C PHE A 178 23.64 1.29 -3.01
N ILE A 179 24.13 0.43 -2.11
CA ILE A 179 23.26 -0.52 -1.37
C ILE A 179 22.44 0.26 -0.35
N MET A 180 23.09 1.17 0.39
CA MET A 180 22.42 1.99 1.39
C MET A 180 21.41 2.95 0.76
N GLY A 181 21.74 3.56 -0.39
CA GLY A 181 20.80 4.35 -1.18
C GLY A 181 19.65 3.51 -1.74
N GLY A 182 19.90 2.28 -2.18
CA GLY A 182 18.85 1.35 -2.63
C GLY A 182 17.89 0.96 -1.51
N LEU A 183 18.39 0.67 -0.31
CA LEU A 183 17.58 0.35 0.87
C LEU A 183 16.78 1.57 1.36
N LEU A 184 17.36 2.77 1.26
CA LEU A 184 16.65 4.04 1.47
C LEU A 184 15.48 4.18 0.50
N LEU A 185 15.73 4.00 -0.81
CA LEU A 185 14.66 4.06 -1.82
C LEU A 185 13.57 3.04 -1.51
N LEU A 186 13.94 1.79 -1.20
CA LEU A 186 12.99 0.75 -0.82
C LEU A 186 12.14 1.17 0.40
N LYS A 187 12.74 1.79 1.42
CA LYS A 187 12.02 2.31 2.59
C LYS A 187 10.97 3.36 2.22
N ILE A 188 11.28 4.23 1.27
CA ILE A 188 10.33 5.25 0.76
C ILE A 188 9.20 4.61 -0.03
N ILE A 189 9.53 3.60 -0.83
CA ILE A 189 8.58 2.93 -1.73
C ILE A 189 7.50 2.19 -0.95
N ILE A 190 7.83 1.58 0.19
CA ILE A 190 6.93 0.69 0.92
C ILE A 190 5.61 1.37 1.35
N PRO A 191 5.59 2.53 2.05
CA PRO A 191 4.35 3.20 2.42
C PRO A 191 3.52 3.68 1.22
N PHE A 192 4.16 4.15 0.15
CA PHE A 192 3.45 4.54 -1.07
C PHE A 192 2.80 3.35 -1.77
N LEU A 193 3.51 2.22 -1.82
CA LEU A 193 2.98 0.99 -2.38
C LEU A 193 1.79 0.48 -1.57
N LEU A 194 1.84 0.58 -0.23
CA LEU A 194 0.70 0.26 0.64
C LEU A 194 -0.53 1.10 0.26
N VAL A 195 -0.40 2.43 0.27
CA VAL A 195 -1.52 3.34 -0.06
C VAL A 195 -2.08 3.06 -1.46
N THR A 196 -1.21 2.80 -2.43
CA THR A 196 -1.61 2.49 -3.81
C THR A 196 -2.35 1.15 -3.92
N CYS A 197 -1.94 0.12 -3.17
CA CYS A 197 -2.66 -1.16 -3.11
C CYS A 197 -4.09 -1.01 -2.56
N PHE A 198 -4.27 -0.19 -1.53
CA PHE A 198 -5.59 0.09 -0.95
C PHE A 198 -6.47 0.89 -1.91
N PHE A 199 -5.92 1.92 -2.54
CA PHE A 199 -6.65 2.70 -3.54
C PHE A 199 -7.07 1.84 -4.73
N HIS A 200 -6.20 0.96 -5.23
CA HIS A 200 -6.56 -0.01 -6.27
C HIS A 200 -7.71 -0.93 -5.81
N ALA A 201 -7.66 -1.41 -4.56
CA ALA A 201 -8.73 -2.22 -4.00
C ALA A 201 -10.06 -1.47 -3.92
N ILE A 202 -10.07 -0.17 -3.57
CA ILE A 202 -11.28 0.66 -3.56
C ILE A 202 -11.88 0.75 -4.96
N CYS A 203 -11.06 0.99 -5.99
CA CYS A 203 -11.54 1.06 -7.36
C CYS A 203 -12.19 -0.26 -7.83
N VAL A 204 -11.57 -1.40 -7.50
CA VAL A 204 -12.14 -2.72 -7.83
C VAL A 204 -13.41 -3.02 -7.02
N LEU A 205 -13.42 -2.70 -5.72
CA LEU A 205 -14.58 -2.93 -4.84
C LEU A 205 -15.81 -2.14 -5.27
N LEU A 206 -15.62 -0.89 -5.69
CA LEU A 206 -16.70 0.04 -6.03
C LEU A 206 -16.97 0.10 -7.54
N LYS A 207 -16.29 -0.75 -8.33
CA LYS A 207 -16.38 -0.81 -9.80
C LYS A 207 -16.18 0.55 -10.48
N VAL A 208 -15.20 1.30 -9.98
CA VAL A 208 -14.87 2.63 -10.49
C VAL A 208 -13.79 2.50 -11.56
N PRO A 209 -13.90 3.18 -12.71
CA PRO A 209 -12.86 3.15 -13.74
C PRO A 209 -11.55 3.72 -13.20
N LEU A 210 -10.59 2.84 -12.92
CA LEU A 210 -9.29 3.20 -12.34
C LEU A 210 -8.55 4.26 -13.16
N GLY A 211 -8.62 4.17 -14.50
CA GLY A 211 -7.98 5.13 -15.39
C GLY A 211 -8.49 6.56 -15.17
N ALA A 212 -9.80 6.74 -15.08
CA ALA A 212 -10.42 8.05 -14.92
C ALA A 212 -10.11 8.67 -13.55
N VAL A 213 -10.21 7.91 -12.45
CA VAL A 213 -9.87 8.42 -11.11
C VAL A 213 -8.39 8.73 -11.00
N PHE A 214 -7.53 7.91 -11.62
CA PHE A 214 -6.10 8.18 -11.62
C PHE A 214 -5.75 9.44 -12.41
N GLN A 215 -6.44 9.74 -13.51
CA GLN A 215 -6.29 11.01 -14.22
C GLN A 215 -6.71 12.20 -13.35
N VAL A 216 -7.82 12.10 -12.60
CA VAL A 216 -8.22 13.14 -11.64
C VAL A 216 -7.16 13.33 -10.57
N PHE A 217 -6.60 12.24 -10.05
CA PHE A 217 -5.48 12.29 -9.10
C PHE A 217 -4.26 13.01 -9.69
N LEU A 218 -3.88 12.72 -10.94
CA LEU A 218 -2.77 13.41 -11.61
C LEU A 218 -3.02 14.92 -11.69
N VAL A 219 -4.22 15.34 -12.10
CA VAL A 219 -4.58 16.77 -12.15
C VAL A 219 -4.48 17.42 -10.77
N LEU A 220 -5.01 16.78 -9.72
CA LEU A 220 -4.91 17.30 -8.35
C LEU A 220 -3.46 17.38 -7.87
N SER A 221 -2.63 16.40 -8.23
CA SER A 221 -1.21 16.38 -7.91
C SER A 221 -0.42 17.48 -8.63
N ASP A 222 -0.74 17.74 -9.90
CA ASP A 222 -0.12 18.81 -10.68
C ASP A 222 -0.50 20.20 -10.14
N LEU A 223 -1.75 20.37 -9.69
CA LEU A 223 -2.18 21.59 -8.99
C LEU A 223 -1.38 21.82 -7.69
N MET A 224 -1.15 20.75 -6.92
CA MET A 224 -0.30 20.81 -5.72
C MET A 224 1.16 21.16 -6.08
N ALA A 225 1.71 20.56 -7.14
CA ALA A 225 3.06 20.86 -7.61
C ALA A 225 3.19 22.31 -8.09
N LEU A 226 2.18 22.84 -8.80
CA LEU A 226 2.12 24.24 -9.23
C LEU A 226 2.09 25.18 -8.03
N GLN A 227 1.34 24.85 -6.97
CA GLN A 227 1.34 25.62 -5.74
C GLN A 227 2.74 25.65 -5.09
N PHE A 228 3.47 24.52 -5.09
CA PHE A 228 4.86 24.51 -4.62
C PHE A 228 5.79 25.31 -5.51
N PHE A 229 5.59 25.28 -6.82
CA PHE A 229 6.34 26.09 -7.77
C PHE A 229 6.17 27.58 -7.50
N LEU A 230 4.94 28.04 -7.25
CA LEU A 230 4.66 29.43 -6.91
C LEU A 230 5.19 29.85 -5.53
N MET A 231 5.45 28.88 -4.64
CA MET A 231 6.05 29.12 -3.32
C MET A 231 7.59 29.01 -3.30
N ILE A 232 8.24 28.82 -4.46
CA ILE A 232 9.71 28.80 -4.53
C ILE A 232 10.26 30.16 -4.12
N LYS A 233 11.20 30.16 -3.18
CA LYS A 233 11.88 31.37 -2.73
C LYS A 233 13.14 31.60 -3.54
N THR A 234 13.28 32.80 -4.10
CA THR A 234 14.49 33.24 -4.83
C THR A 234 15.46 34.02 -3.94
N GLU A 235 15.04 34.38 -2.73
CA GLU A 235 15.81 35.20 -1.78
C GLU A 235 15.81 34.57 -0.38
N GLY A 236 16.83 34.88 0.42
CA GLY A 236 17.00 34.37 1.78
C GLY A 236 18.20 33.43 1.92
N SER A 237 18.18 32.56 2.93
CA SER A 237 19.26 31.61 3.17
C SER A 237 19.30 30.52 2.09
N TRP A 238 20.50 30.06 1.73
CA TRP A 238 20.69 28.93 0.81
C TRP A 238 19.89 27.68 1.21
N LEU A 239 19.74 27.45 2.52
CA LEU A 239 18.92 26.36 3.04
C LEU A 239 17.44 26.57 2.72
N ALA A 240 16.90 27.78 2.89
CA ALA A 240 15.50 28.06 2.60
C ALA A 240 15.17 27.98 1.11
N ILE A 241 16.10 28.42 0.25
CA ILE A 241 16.00 28.27 -1.20
C ILE A 241 15.99 26.77 -1.55
N GLY A 242 16.98 26.03 -1.02
CA GLY A 242 17.12 24.59 -1.26
C GLY A 242 15.93 23.77 -0.78
N THR A 243 15.32 24.08 0.37
CA THR A 243 14.15 23.36 0.88
C THR A 243 12.90 23.65 0.04
N SER A 244 12.68 24.91 -0.37
CA SER A 244 11.55 25.25 -1.24
C SER A 244 11.65 24.54 -2.60
N LEU A 245 12.85 24.49 -3.18
CA LEU A 245 13.13 23.75 -4.42
C LEU A 245 12.95 22.24 -4.23
N SER A 246 13.42 21.70 -3.12
CA SER A 246 13.29 20.26 -2.81
C SER A 246 11.83 19.86 -2.70
N HIS A 247 10.97 20.63 -2.03
CA HIS A 247 9.54 20.33 -1.95
C HIS A 247 8.86 20.27 -3.32
N PHE A 248 9.21 21.19 -4.22
CA PHE A 248 8.71 21.17 -5.60
C PHE A 248 9.16 19.92 -6.37
N VAL A 249 10.47 19.63 -6.35
CA VAL A 249 11.04 18.47 -7.06
C VAL A 249 10.48 17.16 -6.50
N ILE A 250 10.35 17.05 -5.19
CA ILE A 250 9.75 15.89 -4.51
C ILE A 250 8.30 15.72 -4.95
N SER A 251 7.51 16.81 -4.98
CA SER A 251 6.12 16.75 -5.43
C SER A 251 5.98 16.23 -6.86
N MET A 252 6.84 16.66 -7.79
CA MET A 252 6.80 16.14 -9.17
C MET A 252 7.30 14.69 -9.26
N ALA A 253 8.36 14.36 -8.52
CA ALA A 253 8.93 13.02 -8.52
C ALA A 253 7.95 11.98 -7.94
N THR A 254 7.20 12.33 -6.89
CA THR A 254 6.20 11.42 -6.31
C THR A 254 5.07 11.13 -7.29
N THR A 255 4.59 12.11 -8.06
CA THR A 255 3.55 11.92 -9.09
C THR A 255 3.99 10.91 -10.15
N LEU A 256 5.20 11.08 -10.69
CA LEU A 256 5.77 10.16 -11.68
C LEU A 256 5.94 8.75 -11.11
N PHE A 257 6.42 8.67 -9.87
CA PHE A 257 6.66 7.39 -9.23
C PHE A 257 5.36 6.63 -8.92
N LEU A 258 4.27 7.33 -8.58
CA LEU A 258 2.97 6.71 -8.30
C LEU A 258 2.33 6.06 -9.53
N PHE A 259 2.62 6.55 -10.73
CA PHE A 259 2.22 5.86 -11.97
C PHE A 259 2.85 4.47 -12.07
N VAL A 260 4.14 4.35 -11.77
CA VAL A 260 4.85 3.06 -11.75
C VAL A 260 4.34 2.18 -10.61
N LEU A 261 4.12 2.76 -9.42
CA LEU A 261 3.58 2.02 -8.28
C LEU A 261 2.17 1.50 -8.53
N MET A 262 1.36 2.17 -9.33
CA MET A 262 0.04 1.68 -9.71
C MET A 262 0.13 0.34 -10.46
N ALA A 263 1.09 0.21 -11.39
CA ALA A 263 1.33 -1.05 -12.09
C ALA A 263 1.79 -2.16 -11.11
N LEU A 264 2.69 -1.82 -10.19
CA LEU A 264 3.16 -2.78 -9.17
C LEU A 264 2.04 -3.17 -8.18
N ALA A 265 1.19 -2.23 -7.79
CA ALA A 265 0.04 -2.48 -6.93
C ALA A 265 -0.97 -3.41 -7.61
N LYS A 266 -1.26 -3.19 -8.90
CA LYS A 266 -2.05 -4.14 -9.71
C LYS A 266 -1.43 -5.52 -9.69
N LEU A 267 -0.13 -5.64 -9.96
CA LEU A 267 0.59 -6.91 -9.94
C LEU A 267 0.41 -7.62 -8.58
N LEU A 268 0.69 -6.93 -7.48
CA LEU A 268 0.61 -7.46 -6.10
C LEU A 268 -0.80 -7.85 -5.68
N THR A 269 -1.82 -7.18 -6.20
CA THR A 269 -3.23 -7.40 -5.85
C THR A 269 -3.98 -8.34 -6.80
N THR A 270 -3.43 -8.65 -7.98
CA THR A 270 -4.09 -9.54 -8.97
C THR A 270 -3.36 -10.87 -9.19
N VAL A 271 -2.03 -10.89 -9.27
CA VAL A 271 -1.28 -12.10 -9.63
C VAL A 271 -1.32 -13.15 -8.51
N THR A 272 -1.89 -14.33 -8.77
CA THR A 272 -1.77 -15.49 -7.87
C THR A 272 -1.09 -16.63 -8.62
N LEU A 273 0.10 -17.05 -8.17
CA LEU A 273 0.89 -18.08 -8.86
C LEU A 273 0.37 -19.50 -8.57
N PHE A 274 -0.10 -19.75 -7.35
CA PHE A 274 -0.72 -21.02 -6.96
C PHE A 274 -2.23 -20.86 -6.82
N SER A 275 -2.94 -20.85 -7.95
CA SER A 275 -4.38 -21.06 -7.93
C SER A 275 -4.65 -22.55 -7.70
N SER A 276 -5.08 -22.91 -6.48
CA SER A 276 -5.64 -24.24 -6.24
C SER A 276 -6.89 -24.36 -7.09
N ASN A 277 -6.76 -25.02 -8.24
CA ASN A 277 -7.81 -25.26 -9.22
C ASN A 277 -8.85 -26.26 -8.66
N ARG A 278 -9.57 -25.86 -7.60
CA ARG A 278 -10.73 -26.57 -7.04
C ARG A 278 -12.03 -25.79 -7.30
N GLN A 279 -12.17 -25.24 -8.50
CA GLN A 279 -13.48 -24.89 -9.05
C GLN A 279 -13.63 -25.48 -10.46
N SER A 280 -13.63 -26.80 -10.54
CA SER A 280 -14.36 -27.52 -11.59
C SER A 280 -15.33 -28.47 -10.90
N LYS A 281 -16.60 -28.37 -11.31
CA LYS A 281 -17.81 -29.07 -10.83
C LYS A 281 -18.51 -28.49 -9.60
N GLY A 282 -19.39 -27.53 -9.85
CA GLY A 282 -20.42 -27.14 -8.89
C GLY A 282 -21.24 -25.95 -9.34
N LYS A 283 -21.94 -26.06 -10.48
CA LYS A 283 -22.98 -25.11 -10.89
C LYS A 283 -24.11 -25.15 -9.84
N ARG A 284 -23.98 -24.41 -8.74
CA ARG A 284 -25.11 -24.12 -7.84
C ARG A 284 -25.65 -22.75 -8.22
N GLN A 285 -26.77 -22.78 -8.94
CA GLN A 285 -27.62 -21.62 -9.14
C GLN A 285 -27.95 -21.00 -7.77
N PRO A 286 -27.96 -19.66 -7.63
CA PRO A 286 -28.56 -19.03 -6.47
C PRO A 286 -30.08 -19.24 -6.55
N VAL A 287 -30.62 -20.13 -5.72
CA VAL A 287 -32.06 -20.24 -5.48
C VAL A 287 -32.45 -19.02 -4.66
N LEU A 288 -32.94 -17.97 -5.34
CA LEU A 288 -33.72 -16.93 -4.69
C LEU A 288 -35.04 -17.56 -4.23
N PRO A 289 -35.52 -17.28 -3.01
CA PRO A 289 -36.86 -17.70 -2.60
C PRO A 289 -37.88 -16.98 -3.48
N GLN A 290 -38.70 -17.76 -4.21
CA GLN A 290 -39.89 -17.26 -4.88
C GLN A 290 -40.89 -16.82 -3.81
N THR A 291 -40.97 -15.52 -3.54
CA THR A 291 -42.16 -14.94 -2.92
C THR A 291 -43.15 -14.64 -4.04
N SER A 292 -44.15 -15.51 -4.14
CA SER A 292 -45.31 -15.40 -5.01
C SER A 292 -45.93 -14.00 -4.94
N GLY A 293 -45.90 -13.29 -6.06
CA GLY A 293 -46.64 -12.05 -6.25
C GLY A 293 -48.14 -12.33 -6.32
N GLY A 294 -48.84 -12.08 -5.22
CA GLY A 294 -50.29 -11.89 -5.22
C GLY A 294 -50.61 -10.39 -5.32
N ARG A 295 -50.88 -9.91 -6.53
CA ARG A 295 -51.62 -8.64 -6.74
C ARG A 295 -53.01 -8.81 -6.11
N LEU A 296 -53.35 -8.02 -5.10
CA LEU A 296 -54.73 -7.71 -4.79
C LEU A 296 -55.06 -6.34 -5.38
N HIS A 297 -55.82 -6.34 -6.47
CA HIS A 297 -56.73 -5.26 -6.79
C HIS A 297 -57.89 -5.29 -5.78
N ARG A 298 -58.23 -4.14 -5.21
CA ARG A 298 -59.60 -3.83 -4.76
C ARG A 298 -59.79 -2.31 -4.80
N ASP A 299 -60.64 -1.93 -5.75
CA ASP A 299 -61.79 -1.02 -5.64
C ASP A 299 -61.91 -0.15 -4.37
#